data_AF-A0A498C5M7-F1
#
_entry.id   AF-A0A498C5M7-F1
#
_cell.length_a   1.000
_cell.length_b   1.000
_cell.length_c   1.000
_cell.angle_alpha   90.00
_cell.angle_beta   90.00
_cell.angle_gamma   90.00
#
_symmetry.space_group_name_H-M   'P 1'
#
loop_
_entity.id
_entity.type
_entity.pdbx_description
1 polymer ?
#
loop_
_entity_poly.entity_id
_entity_poly.type
_entity_poly.pdbx_seq_one_letter_code
_entity_poly.pdbx_strand_id
1 'polypeptide(L)' 'MDPKPTPRHLMLHIIAALLVILAGVIWLIVQWRSDSPVSDLEASLPHVLVLGGFAWYVITRLRIWRHQR' A
#
# COMPACT_ATOMS: atom_id res chain seq x y z
N MET A 1 29.68 10.81 5.56
CA MET A 1 29.19 9.81 4.59
C MET A 1 27.85 10.30 4.11
N ASP A 2 27.80 10.89 2.91
CA ASP A 2 26.54 11.27 2.31
C ASP A 2 25.69 10.01 2.05
N PRO A 3 24.39 10.02 2.38
CA PRO A 3 23.53 8.87 2.09
C PRO A 3 23.50 8.64 0.59
N LYS A 4 23.92 7.45 0.16
CA LYS A 4 23.88 7.04 -1.25
C LYS A 4 22.45 7.23 -1.77
N PRO A 5 22.25 7.94 -2.90
CA PRO A 5 20.91 8.27 -3.37
C PRO A 5 20.12 6.99 -3.60
N THR A 6 18.95 6.89 -2.96
CA THR A 6 18.00 5.81 -3.19
C THR A 6 17.68 5.73 -4.68
N PRO A 7 17.81 4.57 -5.33
CA PRO A 7 17.63 4.50 -6.76
C PRO A 7 16.17 4.80 -7.12
N ARG A 8 15.94 5.66 -8.13
CA ARG A 8 14.62 6.21 -8.52
C ARG A 8 13.52 5.15 -8.64
N HIS A 9 13.85 3.95 -9.11
CA HIS A 9 12.89 2.84 -9.24
C HIS A 9 12.30 2.42 -7.87
N LEU A 10 13.09 2.43 -6.81
CA LEU A 10 12.69 1.98 -5.47
C LEU A 10 11.74 3.00 -4.82
N MET A 11 11.94 4.28 -5.11
CA MET A 11 11.04 5.37 -4.72
C MET A 11 9.68 5.26 -5.43
N LEU A 12 9.64 4.87 -6.70
CA LEU A 12 8.39 4.61 -7.43
C LEU A 12 7.59 3.46 -6.81
N HIS A 13 8.25 2.42 -6.31
CA HIS A 13 7.57 1.30 -5.64
C HIS A 13 6.94 1.74 -4.31
N ILE A 14 7.58 2.65 -3.56
CA ILE A 14 6.97 3.24 -2.36
C ILE A 14 5.72 4.04 -2.73
N ILE A 15 5.82 4.89 -3.75
CA ILE A 15 4.69 5.71 -4.20
C ILE A 15 3.53 4.83 -4.66
N ALA A 16 3.82 3.79 -5.46
CA ALA A 16 2.82 2.83 -5.90
C ALA A 16 2.16 2.10 -4.72
N ALA A 17 2.94 1.64 -3.73
CA ALA A 17 2.40 1.00 -2.54
C ALA A 17 1.49 1.95 -1.74
N LEU A 18 1.88 3.22 -1.61
CA LEU A 18 1.05 4.25 -0.98
C LEU A 18 -0.27 4.46 -1.72
N LEU A 19 -0.24 4.52 -3.06
CA LEU A 19 -1.44 4.65 -3.87
C LEU A 19 -2.40 3.46 -3.69
N VAL A 20 -1.86 2.24 -3.60
CA VAL A 20 -2.65 1.02 -3.33
C VAL A 20 -3.30 1.09 -1.95
N ILE A 21 -2.55 1.51 -0.91
CA ILE A 21 -3.09 1.69 0.44
C ILE A 21 -4.19 2.76 0.43
N LEU A 22 -3.95 3.91 -0.21
CA LEU A 22 -4.93 4.98 -0.33
C LEU A 22 -6.20 4.51 -1.03
N ALA A 23 -6.09 3.78 -2.14
CA ALA A 23 -7.24 3.22 -2.84
C ALA A 23 -8.05 2.28 -1.94
N GLY A 24 -7.39 1.39 -1.20
CA GLY A 24 -8.04 0.50 -0.23
C GLY A 24 -8.75 1.26 0.88
N VAL A 25 -8.13 2.30 1.45
CA VAL A 25 -8.73 3.14 2.51
C VAL A 25 -9.92 3.93 1.98
N ILE A 26 -9.81 4.54 0.80
CA ILE A 26 -10.93 5.26 0.16
C ILE A 26 -12.10 4.30 -0.05
N TRP A 27 -11.82 3.09 -0.53
CA TRP A 27 -12.85 2.06 -0.71
C TRP A 27 -13.51 1.67 0.61
N LEU A 28 -12.74 1.46 1.69
CA LEU A 28 -13.32 1.20 3.03
C LEU A 28 -14.26 2.32 3.48
N ILE A 29 -13.88 3.58 3.27
CA ILE A 29 -14.71 4.73 3.63
C ILE A 29 -16.00 4.78 2.80
N VAL A 30 -15.89 4.53 1.49
CA VAL A 30 -17.05 4.49 0.58
C VAL A 30 -18.00 3.36 1.00
N GLN A 31 -17.46 2.17 1.25
CA GLN A 31 -18.25 1.02 1.68
C GLN A 31 -18.91 1.28 3.04
N TRP A 32 -18.20 1.87 3.99
CA TRP A 32 -18.75 2.22 5.31
C TRP A 32 -19.88 3.26 5.23
N ARG A 33 -19.83 4.17 4.24
CA ARG A 33 -20.90 5.15 3.98
C ARG A 33 -22.05 4.61 3.13
N SER A 34 -21.89 3.45 2.51
CA SER A 34 -22.90 2.89 1.62
C SER A 34 -23.82 1.97 2.41
N ASP A 35 -25.11 2.28 2.46
CA ASP A 35 -26.14 1.40 3.06
C ASP A 35 -26.52 0.21 2.16
N SER A 36 -25.86 0.08 1.01
CA SER A 36 -26.08 -1.02 0.09
C SER A 36 -25.63 -2.34 0.74
N PRO A 37 -26.42 -3.42 0.64
CA PRO A 37 -25.96 -4.73 1.06
C PRO A 37 -24.79 -5.13 0.16
N VAL A 38 -23.62 -5.29 0.76
CA VAL A 38 -22.38 -5.65 0.07
C VAL A 38 -22.09 -7.11 0.35
N SER A 39 -21.67 -7.88 -0.66
CA SER A 39 -21.32 -9.29 -0.45
C SER A 39 -20.09 -9.43 0.46
N ASP A 40 -19.97 -10.55 1.19
CA ASP A 40 -18.81 -10.81 2.06
C ASP A 40 -17.48 -10.72 1.29
N LEU A 41 -17.49 -11.11 0.01
CA LEU A 41 -16.34 -11.03 -0.89
C LEU A 41 -15.95 -9.56 -1.15
N GLU A 42 -16.92 -8.72 -1.51
CA GLU A 42 -16.72 -7.29 -1.73
C GLU A 42 -16.33 -6.54 -0.45
N ALA A 43 -16.83 -6.96 0.71
CA ALA A 43 -16.38 -6.44 2.01
C ALA A 43 -14.94 -6.82 2.34
N SER A 44 -14.47 -7.98 1.91
CA SER A 44 -13.08 -8.41 2.15
C SER A 44 -12.05 -7.75 1.22
N LEU A 45 -12.44 -7.42 -0.02
CA LEU A 45 -11.57 -6.80 -1.04
C LEU A 45 -10.78 -5.56 -0.56
N PRO A 46 -11.41 -4.54 0.04
CA PRO A 46 -10.69 -3.34 0.47
C PRO A 46 -9.73 -3.63 1.62
N HIS A 47 -10.04 -4.58 2.51
CA HIS A 47 -9.12 -5.03 3.56
C HIS A 47 -7.87 -5.69 2.96
N VAL A 48 -8.04 -6.55 1.95
CA VAL A 48 -6.94 -7.20 1.23
C VAL A 48 -6.08 -6.16 0.50
N LEU A 49 -6.69 -5.13 -0.10
CA LEU A 49 -5.97 -4.02 -0.74
C LEU A 49 -5.10 -3.25 0.25
N VAL A 50 -5.65 -2.90 1.43
CA VAL A 50 -4.89 -2.20 2.48
C VAL A 50 -3.75 -3.06 3.01
N LEU A 51 -4.02 -4.33 3.35
CA LEU A 51 -3.00 -5.26 3.86
C LEU A 51 -1.94 -5.58 2.82
N GLY A 52 -2.33 -5.79 1.56
CA GLY A 52 -1.43 -6.05 0.44
C GLY A 52 -0.55 -4.84 0.13
N GLY A 53 -1.13 -3.64 0.08
CA GLY A 53 -0.38 -2.40 -0.07
C GLY A 53 0.61 -2.16 1.08
N PHE A 54 0.21 -2.46 2.32
CA PHE A 54 1.08 -2.36 3.49
C PHE A 54 2.24 -3.37 3.44
N ALA A 55 1.96 -4.64 3.12
CA ALA A 55 2.98 -5.67 2.96
C ALA A 55 3.99 -5.27 1.87
N TRP A 56 3.51 -4.78 0.73
CA TRP A 56 4.36 -4.27 -0.35
C TRP A 56 5.25 -3.12 0.13
N TYR A 57 4.68 -2.14 0.84
CA TYR A 57 5.43 -1.02 1.40
C TYR A 57 6.54 -1.50 2.33
N VAL A 58 6.24 -2.42 3.26
CA VAL A 58 7.22 -2.99 4.20
C VAL A 58 8.33 -3.73 3.45
N ILE A 59 8.00 -4.59 2.48
CA ILE A 59 8.99 -5.32 1.67
C ILE A 59 9.89 -4.35 0.91
N THR A 60 9.31 -3.32 0.29
CA THR A 60 10.06 -2.30 -0.46
C THR A 60 10.98 -1.52 0.48
N ARG A 61 10.50 -1.15 1.67
CA ARG A 61 11.30 -0.43 2.68
C ARG A 61 12.43 -1.28 3.24
N LEU A 62 12.20 -2.58 3.47
CA LEU A 62 13.25 -3.53 3.84
C LEU A 62 14.30 -3.68 2.72
N ARG A 63 13.87 -3.67 1.46
CA ARG A 63 14.77 -3.73 0.30
C ARG A 63 15.66 -2.49 0.20
N ILE A 64 15.09 -1.29 0.45
CA ILE A 64 15.85 -0.04 0.54
C ILE A 64 16.87 -0.11 1.66
N TRP A 65 16.44 -0.54 2.85
CA TRP A 65 17.32 -0.62 4.01
C TRP A 65 18.50 -1.59 3.80
N ARG A 66 18.24 -2.75 3.17
CA ARG A 66 19.31 -3.67 2.75
C ARG A 66 20.25 -3.10 1.69
N HIS A 67 19.78 -2.20 0.83
CA HIS A 67 20.61 -1.61 -0.21
C HIS A 67 21.48 -0.44 0.32
N GLN A 68 21.10 0.13 1.46
CA GLN A 68 21.85 1.21 2.12
C GLN A 68 22.83 0.74 3.20
N ARG A 69 22.75 -0.53 3.64
CA ARG A 69 23.81 -1.20 4.39
C ARG A 69 24.84 -1.81 3.45
#